data_AF-A0A935U7N7-F1
#
_entry.id   AF-A0A935U7N7-F1
#
_cell.length_a   1.000
_cell.length_b   1.000
_cell.length_c   1.000
_cell.angle_alpha   90.00
_cell.angle_beta   90.00
_cell.angle_gamma   90.00
#
_symmetry.space_group_name_H-M   'P 1'
#
loop_
_entity.id
_entity.type
_entity.pdbx_description
1 polymer ?
#
loop_
_entity_poly.entity_id
_entity_poly.type
_entity_poly.pdbx_seq_one_letter_code
_entity_poly.pdbx_strand_id
1 'polypeptide(L)'
;MKPFKFSLQRILDLRAAAERQQASALGDALQHEATQRRTSEARAEQLEQVHEQVEQQTGTHPAAAGLHHAYRLTVDAAEARLEAVEEALREAEGRRAEEDQLFAEARMARRTLEKLRERREADHALETGREEQRDLDELTRRSPKDPDMERTA
;
A
#
# COMPACT_ATOMS: atom_id res chain seq x y z
N MET A 1 32.75 -12.01 -20.42
CA MET A 1 32.30 -11.12 -19.32
C MET A 1 31.74 -11.93 -18.16
N LYS A 2 31.95 -11.48 -16.92
CA LYS A 2 31.28 -12.05 -15.75
C LYS A 2 29.87 -11.43 -15.61
N PRO A 3 28.84 -12.21 -15.27
CA PRO A 3 27.50 -11.65 -15.04
C PRO A 3 27.45 -10.85 -13.74
N PHE A 4 26.67 -9.76 -13.72
CA PHE A 4 26.41 -8.99 -12.51
C PHE A 4 25.72 -9.85 -11.44
N LYS A 5 26.20 -9.75 -10.20
CA LYS A 5 25.59 -10.43 -9.04
C LYS A 5 25.40 -9.43 -7.92
N PHE A 6 24.14 -9.18 -7.55
CA PHE A 6 23.81 -8.32 -6.44
C PHE A 6 23.87 -9.08 -5.11
N SER A 7 24.81 -8.71 -4.25
CA SER A 7 25.05 -9.41 -2.97
C SER A 7 23.86 -9.40 -2.02
N LEU A 8 22.93 -8.44 -2.16
CA LEU A 8 21.76 -8.30 -1.31
C LEU A 8 20.47 -8.75 -2.02
N GLN A 9 20.55 -9.52 -3.11
CA GLN A 9 19.36 -9.95 -3.87
C GLN A 9 18.34 -10.68 -3.00
N ARG A 10 18.79 -11.60 -2.14
CA ARG A 10 17.91 -12.32 -1.22
C ARG A 10 17.17 -11.39 -0.25
N ILE A 11 17.82 -10.32 0.22
CA ILE A 11 17.19 -9.34 1.11
C ILE A 11 16.18 -8.51 0.33
N LEU A 12 16.50 -8.11 -0.90
CA LEU A 12 15.58 -7.40 -1.79
C LEU A 12 14.31 -8.24 -2.04
N ASP A 13 14.45 -9.54 -2.30
CA ASP A 13 13.32 -10.45 -2.50
C ASP A 13 12.44 -10.57 -1.25
N LEU A 14 13.06 -10.66 -0.07
CA LEU A 14 12.35 -10.67 1.21
C LEU A 14 11.60 -9.36 1.47
N ARG A 15 12.20 -8.21 1.15
CA ARG A 15 11.55 -6.90 1.27
C ARG A 15 10.37 -6.75 0.29
N ALA A 16 10.50 -7.28 -0.92
CA ALA A 16 9.39 -7.34 -1.88
C ALA A 16 8.25 -8.24 -1.40
N ALA A 17 8.55 -9.37 -0.76
CA ALA A 17 7.54 -10.21 -0.14
C ALA A 17 6.83 -9.49 1.03
N ALA A 18 7.60 -8.80 1.89
CA ALA A 18 7.05 -8.02 2.98
C ALA A 18 6.13 -6.88 2.49
N GLU A 19 6.52 -6.14 1.45
CA GLU A 19 5.65 -5.12 0.86
C GLU A 19 4.35 -5.71 0.32
N ARG A 20 4.39 -6.87 -0.35
CA ARG A 20 3.17 -7.56 -0.81
C ARG A 20 2.27 -7.99 0.34
N GLN A 21 2.86 -8.46 1.44
CA GLN A 21 2.10 -8.82 2.64
C GLN A 21 1.41 -7.60 3.25
N GLN A 22 2.12 -6.47 3.38
CA GLN A 22 1.55 -5.22 3.88
C GLN A 22 0.50 -4.64 2.93
N ALA A 23 0.69 -4.78 1.62
CA ALA A 23 -0.34 -4.39 0.64
C ALA A 23 -1.64 -5.19 0.81
N SER A 24 -1.54 -6.48 1.14
CA SER A 24 -2.71 -7.31 1.44
C SER A 24 -3.40 -6.86 2.72
N ALA A 25 -2.64 -6.62 3.80
CA ALA A 25 -3.18 -6.18 5.08
C ALA A 25 -3.89 -4.82 4.96
N LEU A 26 -3.29 -3.87 4.23
CA LEU A 26 -3.93 -2.59 3.90
C LEU A 26 -5.22 -2.78 3.08
N GLY A 27 -5.23 -3.71 2.13
CA GLY A 27 -6.43 -4.07 1.35
C GLY A 27 -7.56 -4.57 2.24
N ASP A 28 -7.26 -5.46 3.18
CA ASP A 28 -8.22 -5.99 4.15
C ASP A 28 -8.75 -4.88 5.08
N ALA A 29 -7.87 -3.99 5.56
CA ALA A 29 -8.24 -2.86 6.40
C ALA A 29 -9.16 -1.86 5.66
N LEU A 30 -8.87 -1.56 4.39
CA LEU A 30 -9.72 -0.74 3.54
C LEU A 30 -11.11 -1.35 3.34
N GLN A 31 -11.18 -2.66 3.09
CA GLN A 31 -12.46 -3.35 2.95
C GLN A 31 -13.26 -3.35 4.26
N HIS A 32 -12.57 -3.51 5.40
CA HIS A 32 -13.20 -3.46 6.71
C HIS A 32 -13.74 -2.06 7.02
N GLU A 33 -12.95 -1.00 6.81
CA GLU A 33 -13.37 0.40 6.94
C GLU A 33 -14.60 0.70 6.08
N ALA A 34 -14.57 0.30 4.80
CA ALA A 34 -15.70 0.51 3.90
C ALA A 34 -16.98 -0.20 4.37
N THR A 35 -16.85 -1.40 4.95
CA THR A 35 -17.97 -2.14 5.54
C THR A 35 -18.55 -1.41 6.75
N GLN A 36 -17.69 -0.93 7.66
CA GLN A 36 -18.11 -0.18 8.84
C GLN A 36 -18.77 1.14 8.46
N ARG A 37 -18.23 1.84 7.46
CA ARG A 37 -18.78 3.11 6.97
C ARG A 37 -20.21 2.94 6.45
N ARG A 38 -20.44 1.95 5.59
CA ARG A 38 -21.80 1.62 5.10
C ARG A 38 -22.74 1.20 6.23
N THR A 39 -22.22 0.49 7.22
CA THR A 39 -23.03 0.07 8.39
C THR A 39 -23.44 1.29 9.21
N SER A 40 -22.51 2.23 9.42
CA SER A 40 -22.77 3.50 10.12
C SER A 40 -23.82 4.33 9.39
N GLU A 41 -23.67 4.50 8.08
CA GLU A 41 -24.64 5.20 7.22
C GLU A 41 -26.03 4.57 7.32
N ALA A 42 -26.12 3.24 7.20
CA ALA A 42 -27.39 2.53 7.33
C ALA A 42 -28.02 2.65 8.73
N ARG A 43 -27.22 2.75 9.80
CA ARG A 43 -27.73 2.99 11.17
C ARG A 43 -28.18 4.43 11.37
N ALA A 44 -27.50 5.39 10.77
CA ALA A 44 -27.91 6.79 10.79
C ALA A 44 -29.27 6.98 10.07
N GLU A 45 -29.43 6.37 8.89
CA GLU A 45 -30.73 6.36 8.18
C GLU A 45 -31.84 5.70 9.01
N GLN A 46 -31.54 4.60 9.72
CA GLN A 46 -32.51 3.95 10.60
C GLN A 46 -32.90 4.84 11.78
N LEU A 47 -31.96 5.59 12.37
CA LEU A 47 -32.26 6.51 13.45
C LEU A 47 -33.18 7.64 12.96
N GLU A 48 -32.91 8.20 11.78
CA GLU A 48 -33.77 9.20 11.14
C GLU A 48 -35.19 8.65 10.91
N GLN A 49 -35.32 7.43 10.38
CA GLN A 49 -36.63 6.78 10.22
C GLN A 49 -37.36 6.56 11.56
N VAL A 50 -36.65 6.23 12.63
CA VAL A 50 -37.24 6.09 13.96
C VAL A 50 -37.73 7.46 14.46
N HIS A 51 -36.96 8.54 14.27
CA HIS A 51 -37.40 9.89 14.61
C HIS A 51 -38.66 10.28 13.85
N GLU A 52 -38.69 10.10 12.53
CA GLU A 52 -39.86 10.40 11.70
C GLU A 52 -41.10 9.62 12.15
N GLN A 53 -40.95 8.32 12.45
CA GLN A 53 -42.05 7.49 12.94
C GLN A 53 -42.60 7.99 14.28
N VAL A 54 -41.71 8.35 15.22
CA VAL A 54 -42.09 8.89 16.52
C VAL A 54 -42.81 10.23 16.35
N GLU A 55 -42.31 11.12 15.49
CA GLU A 55 -42.94 12.41 15.21
C GLU A 55 -44.34 12.25 14.59
N GLN A 56 -44.51 11.37 13.61
CA GLN A 56 -45.81 11.09 12.99
C GLN A 56 -46.83 10.54 14.02
N GLN A 57 -46.38 9.65 14.91
CA GLN A 57 -47.24 9.01 15.90
C GLN A 57 -47.57 9.90 17.11
N THR A 58 -46.75 10.91 17.40
CA THR A 58 -46.96 11.83 18.53
C THR A 58 -47.51 13.20 18.13
N GLY A 59 -47.34 13.62 16.87
CA GLY A 59 -47.82 14.91 16.35
C GLY A 59 -49.33 14.97 16.08
N THR A 60 -50.00 13.83 15.98
CA THR A 60 -51.40 13.77 15.54
C THR A 60 -52.42 13.70 16.70
N HIS A 61 -52.04 13.13 17.85
CA HIS A 61 -52.87 13.08 19.05
C HIS A 61 -51.99 13.04 20.32
N PRO A 62 -52.44 13.60 21.46
CA PRO A 62 -51.73 13.45 22.72
C PRO A 62 -51.65 11.96 23.08
N ALA A 63 -50.46 11.38 22.89
CA ALA A 63 -50.22 9.99 23.22
C ALA A 63 -50.25 9.79 24.74
N ALA A 64 -50.72 8.61 25.18
CA ALA A 64 -50.64 8.25 26.59
C ALA A 64 -49.17 8.27 27.06
N ALA A 65 -48.91 8.68 28.31
CA ALA A 65 -47.55 8.84 28.85
C ALA A 65 -46.68 7.57 28.68
N GLY A 66 -47.27 6.38 28.78
CA GLY A 66 -46.56 5.11 28.55
C GLY A 66 -46.07 4.92 27.10
N LEU A 67 -46.80 5.46 26.12
CA LEU A 67 -46.42 5.39 24.70
C LEU A 67 -45.26 6.35 24.40
N HIS A 68 -45.29 7.56 24.96
CA HIS A 68 -44.15 8.49 24.90
C HIS A 68 -42.87 7.89 25.51
N HIS A 69 -43.00 7.20 26.65
CA HIS A 69 -41.86 6.52 27.28
C HIS A 69 -41.30 5.41 26.38
N ALA A 70 -42.17 4.60 25.76
CA ALA A 70 -41.77 3.57 24.82
C ALA A 70 -41.02 4.15 23.61
N TYR A 71 -41.50 5.26 23.03
CA TYR A 71 -40.82 5.92 21.92
C TYR A 71 -39.44 6.46 22.28
N ARG A 72 -39.30 7.06 23.46
CA ARG A 72 -38.00 7.51 23.95
C ARG A 72 -37.02 6.34 24.06
N LEU A 73 -37.44 5.22 24.66
CA LEU A 73 -36.60 4.03 24.76
C LEU A 73 -36.19 3.46 23.39
N THR A 74 -37.06 3.54 22.37
CA THR A 74 -36.69 3.11 21.01
C THR A 74 -35.68 4.05 20.35
N VAL A 75 -35.79 5.37 20.58
CA VAL A 75 -34.81 6.35 20.10
C VAL A 75 -33.47 6.14 20.80
N ASP A 76 -33.45 6.11 22.13
CA ASP A 76 -32.25 5.90 22.94
C ASP A 76 -31.53 4.60 22.51
N ALA A 77 -32.28 3.53 22.23
CA ALA A 77 -31.72 2.27 21.76
C ALA A 77 -31.17 2.34 20.31
N ALA A 78 -31.74 3.17 19.45
CA ALA A 78 -31.24 3.39 18.10
C ALA A 78 -29.96 4.26 18.12
N GLU A 79 -29.94 5.31 18.94
CA GLU A 79 -28.77 6.17 19.17
C GLU A 79 -27.58 5.36 19.72
N ALA A 80 -27.81 4.54 20.77
CA ALA A 80 -26.75 3.70 21.34
C ALA A 80 -26.17 2.69 20.33
N ARG A 81 -26.99 2.20 19.39
CA ARG A 81 -26.51 1.32 18.32
C ARG A 81 -25.69 2.06 17.27
N LEU A 82 -26.09 3.30 16.94
CA LEU A 82 -25.33 4.16 16.03
C LEU A 82 -23.96 4.49 16.65
N GLU A 83 -23.94 4.92 17.92
CA GLU A 83 -22.71 5.24 18.64
C GLU A 83 -21.73 4.05 18.66
N ALA A 84 -22.22 2.84 18.92
CA ALA A 84 -21.40 1.63 18.89
C ALA A 84 -20.78 1.34 17.52
N VAL A 85 -21.52 1.60 16.43
CA VAL A 85 -21.02 1.43 15.06
C VAL A 85 -20.06 2.54 14.67
N GLU A 86 -20.28 3.77 15.12
CA GLU A 86 -19.36 4.90 14.91
C GLU A 86 -18.02 4.68 15.63
N GLU A 87 -18.03 4.09 16.83
CA GLU A 87 -16.80 3.67 17.50
C GLU A 87 -16.07 2.60 16.68
N ALA A 88 -16.78 1.57 16.21
CA ALA A 88 -16.20 0.53 15.36
C ALA A 88 -15.64 1.09 14.03
N LEU A 89 -16.28 2.12 13.46
CA LEU A 89 -15.76 2.84 12.29
C LEU A 89 -14.47 3.59 12.63
N ARG A 90 -14.43 4.32 13.75
CA ARG A 90 -13.21 5.02 14.22
C ARG A 90 -12.05 4.05 14.44
N GLU A 91 -12.31 2.89 15.04
CA GLU A 91 -11.31 1.83 15.19
C GLU A 91 -10.84 1.26 13.84
N ALA A 92 -11.75 1.12 12.87
CA ALA A 92 -11.39 0.65 11.53
C ALA A 92 -10.56 1.69 10.76
N GLU A 93 -10.90 2.97 10.87
CA GLU A 93 -10.12 4.08 10.30
C GLU A 93 -8.71 4.15 10.91
N GLY A 94 -8.60 3.96 12.23
CA GLY A 94 -7.32 3.88 12.94
C GLY A 94 -6.45 2.74 12.41
N ARG A 95 -7.01 1.52 12.34
CA ARG A 95 -6.29 0.35 11.79
C ARG A 95 -5.84 0.57 10.35
N ARG A 96 -6.69 1.14 9.50
CA ARG A 96 -6.30 1.46 8.12
C ARG A 96 -5.15 2.45 8.07
N ALA A 97 -5.16 3.48 8.91
CA ALA A 97 -4.06 4.45 8.97
C ALA A 97 -2.74 3.80 9.40
N GLU A 98 -2.78 2.89 10.38
CA GLU A 98 -1.62 2.10 10.79
C GLU A 98 -1.08 1.22 9.66
N GLU A 99 -1.95 0.48 8.97
CA GLU A 99 -1.55 -0.38 7.84
C GLU A 99 -1.01 0.43 6.65
N ASP A 100 -1.53 1.63 6.40
CA ASP A 100 -1.02 2.54 5.36
C ASP A 100 0.42 2.99 5.67
N GLN A 101 0.69 3.33 6.93
CA GLN A 101 2.03 3.67 7.38
C GLN A 101 2.99 2.47 7.23
N LEU A 102 2.58 1.28 7.69
CA LEU A 102 3.40 0.07 7.58
C LEU A 102 3.70 -0.30 6.12
N PHE A 103 2.71 -0.15 5.24
CA PHE A 103 2.90 -0.34 3.80
C PHE A 103 3.88 0.68 3.21
N ALA A 104 3.75 1.96 3.56
CA ALA A 104 4.67 3.01 3.12
C ALA A 104 6.12 2.73 3.56
N GLU A 105 6.31 2.31 4.81
CA GLU A 105 7.62 1.93 5.34
C GLU A 105 8.21 0.71 4.61
N ALA A 106 7.42 -0.34 4.40
CA ALA A 106 7.84 -1.53 3.67
C ALA A 106 8.27 -1.19 2.22
N ARG A 107 7.49 -0.35 1.55
CA ARG A 107 7.78 0.14 0.20
C ARG A 107 9.06 0.96 0.14
N MET A 108 9.27 1.86 1.11
CA MET A 108 10.51 2.64 1.21
C MET A 108 11.74 1.77 1.46
N ALA A 109 11.61 0.75 2.31
CA ALA A 109 12.67 -0.20 2.59
C ALA A 109 13.07 -1.00 1.34
N ARG A 110 12.09 -1.48 0.55
CA ARG A 110 12.37 -2.14 -0.73
C ARG A 110 13.06 -1.18 -1.71
N ARG A 111 12.48 0.01 -1.92
CA ARG A 111 12.96 0.96 -2.93
C ARG A 111 14.39 1.43 -2.66
N THR A 112 14.79 1.52 -1.40
CA THR A 112 16.18 1.83 -1.03
C THR A 112 17.16 0.77 -1.53
N LEU A 113 16.81 -0.51 -1.41
CA LEU A 113 17.65 -1.61 -1.92
C LEU A 113 17.62 -1.72 -3.45
N GLU A 114 16.48 -1.43 -4.08
CA GLU A 114 16.38 -1.37 -5.54
C GLU A 114 17.33 -0.31 -6.12
N LYS A 115 17.30 0.91 -5.57
CA LYS A 115 18.22 1.98 -5.98
C LYS A 115 19.69 1.60 -5.78
N LEU A 116 20.01 0.90 -4.69
CA LEU A 116 21.37 0.42 -4.44
C LEU A 116 21.78 -0.63 -5.48
N ARG A 117 20.88 -1.55 -5.85
CA ARG A 117 21.11 -2.53 -6.91
C ARG A 117 21.35 -1.84 -8.24
N GLU A 118 20.48 -0.94 -8.66
CA GLU A 118 20.58 -0.17 -9.91
C GLU A 118 21.92 0.55 -10.02
N ARG A 119 22.35 1.21 -8.94
CA ARG A 119 23.66 1.87 -8.89
C ARG A 119 24.81 0.89 -9.09
N ARG A 120 24.81 -0.24 -8.35
CA ARG A 120 25.88 -1.25 -8.48
C ARG A 120 25.89 -1.93 -9.84
N GLU A 121 24.74 -2.10 -10.45
CA GLU A 121 24.61 -2.64 -11.80
C GLU A 121 25.19 -1.69 -12.84
N ALA A 122 24.91 -0.39 -12.70
CA ALA A 122 25.53 0.65 -13.52
C ALA A 122 27.06 0.71 -13.34
N ASP A 123 27.55 0.66 -12.10
CA ASP A 123 28.99 0.65 -11.80
C ASP A 123 29.68 -0.57 -12.44
N HIS A 124 29.08 -1.76 -12.31
CA HIS A 124 29.58 -2.99 -12.94
C HIS A 124 29.60 -2.90 -14.46
N ALA A 125 28.57 -2.34 -15.08
CA ALA A 125 28.52 -2.16 -16.53
C ALA A 125 29.63 -1.22 -17.02
N LEU A 126 29.90 -0.13 -16.30
CA LEU A 126 31.00 0.80 -16.60
C LEU A 126 32.37 0.14 -16.45
N GLU A 127 32.59 -0.64 -15.39
CA GLU A 127 33.83 -1.38 -15.18
C GLU A 127 34.07 -2.40 -16.29
N THR A 128 33.04 -3.19 -16.63
CA THR A 128 33.18 -4.22 -17.67
C THR A 128 33.44 -3.59 -19.04
N GLY A 129 32.77 -2.48 -19.37
CA GLY A 129 33.04 -1.75 -20.62
C GLY A 129 34.46 -1.17 -20.69
N ARG A 130 35.01 -0.72 -19.56
CA ARG A 130 36.42 -0.27 -19.48
C ARG A 130 37.41 -1.42 -19.65
N GLU A 131 37.11 -2.58 -19.08
CA GLU A 131 37.93 -3.80 -19.25
C GLU A 131 37.92 -4.24 -20.72
N GLU A 132 36.74 -4.33 -21.35
CA GLU A 132 36.63 -4.71 -22.76
C GLU A 132 37.36 -3.73 -23.69
N GLN A 133 37.25 -2.44 -23.43
CA GLN A 133 37.98 -1.44 -24.22
C GLN A 133 39.50 -1.59 -24.06
N ARG A 134 39.99 -1.87 -22.85
CA ARG A 134 41.42 -2.14 -22.60
C ARG A 134 41.89 -3.39 -23.33
N ASP A 135 41.11 -4.46 -23.29
CA ASP A 135 41.43 -5.72 -23.96
C ASP A 135 41.50 -5.53 -25.49
N LEU A 136 40.58 -4.74 -26.07
CA LEU A 136 40.59 -4.37 -27.49
C LEU A 136 41.80 -3.51 -27.87
N ASP A 137 42.15 -2.52 -27.04
CA ASP A 137 43.33 -1.69 -27.26
C ASP A 137 44.62 -2.52 -27.18
N GLU A 138 44.70 -3.46 -26.25
CA GLU A 138 45.85 -4.36 -26.10
C GLU A 138 45.99 -5.33 -27.28
N LEU A 139 44.88 -5.90 -27.77
CA LEU A 139 44.85 -6.70 -28.99
C LEU A 139 45.34 -5.89 -30.20
N THR A 140 44.87 -4.65 -30.34
CA THR A 140 45.27 -3.74 -31.42
C THR A 140 46.76 -3.38 -31.36
N ARG A 141 47.33 -3.24 -30.15
CA ARG A 141 48.77 -3.00 -29.95
C ARG A 141 49.63 -4.24 -30.16
N ARG A 142 49.10 -5.44 -29.89
CA ARG A 142 49.81 -6.71 -30.05
C ARG A 142 49.76 -7.26 -31.47
N SER A 143 48.80 -6.89 -32.29
CA SER A 143 48.89 -7.09 -33.75
C SER A 143 49.95 -6.13 -34.30
N PRO A 144 51.15 -6.62 -34.66
CA PRO A 144 52.04 -5.80 -35.46
C PRO A 144 51.28 -5.52 -36.76
N LYS A 145 51.28 -4.27 -37.22
CA LYS A 145 51.16 -4.04 -38.67
C LYS A 145 52.26 -4.92 -39.28
N ASP A 146 51.89 -5.95 -40.05
CA ASP A 146 52.81 -6.50 -41.05
C ASP A 146 53.26 -5.31 -41.89
N PRO A 147 54.52 -4.87 -41.78
CA PRO A 147 55.09 -3.89 -42.67
C PRO A 147 55.89 -4.66 -43.73
N ASP A 148 55.34 -5.74 -44.28
CA ASP A 148 55.97 -6.52 -45.36
C ASP A 148 54.94 -6.86 -46.43
N MET A 149 54.51 -5.80 -47.12
CA MET A 149 54.35 -5.86 -48.57
C MET A 149 55.35 -4.85 -49.15
N GLU A 150 56.64 -5.07 -48.87
CA GLU A 150 57.72 -4.63 -49.77
C GLU A 150 57.39 -5.16 -51.17
N ARG A 151 57.21 -4.25 -52.13
CA ARG A 151 58.26 -3.99 -53.13
C ARG A 151 58.84 -5.28 -53.70
N THR A 152 58.19 -5.81 -54.72
CA THR A 152 58.75 -6.55 -55.88
C THR A 152 57.53 -6.90 -56.74
N ALA A 153 57.37 -6.50 -58.01
CA ALA A 153 58.28 -6.00 -59.03
C ALA A 153 57.55 -4.95 -59.90
#